data_AF-A0A750IJA9-F1
#
_entry.id   AF-A0A750IJA9-F1
#
_cell.length_a   1.000
_cell.length_b   1.000
_cell.length_c   1.000
_cell.angle_alpha   90.00
_cell.angle_beta   90.00
_cell.angle_gamma   90.00
#
_symmetry.space_group_name_H-M   'P 1'
#
loop_
_entity.id
_entity.type
_entity.pdbx_description
1 polymer ?
#
loop_
_entity_poly.entity_id
_entity_poly.type
_entity_poly.pdbx_seq_one_letter_code
_entity_poly.pdbx_strand_id
1 'polypeptide(L)'
;MIKKKGFTLLEVSIVLGIGTLIAFMKFQDMRNNQEAVLADNVGTQIKQLGEAVNRYISIRYDKISTLSSSHNQSSDPGPRTCTAAGCEITYQTLINEGLLPVGYTGTNAQKSTYKILLKRSGTAPDYVINGLITTSSPWKEGGRIRYDLLGKAVQAAGVDGGMSRTTKIASGYGGQWSENSGNYSNITDDGLLAYRVGYNSSMYSVYLRRDGTLPMTGDLNLGGKSIKNIQDITASGTTTTGTLNTTGKASVASDLAVGGTSTLNGQVNVNNNLKVKSDTYLNTLSTTGLAKFGGRIATNGLNPNDLPSGWAGGVRTYDLYASGTVGAGTGKTVNAYMNSAGNIFASGNLTAGTIKSNGTIESAGRIKVGEYLHLNGQATLNAKCTPNGLVGRDSEGKVLSCASGKWKNVSAGAGLYSVTFQYNPAAGSYGYNPATCITKNPDTNACSCPSGANAVELMPSFTTYSYESGGGSPGHGAGPTTHTVNKYYMLYQCR
;
A
#
# COMPACT_ATOMS: atom_id res chain seq x y z
N MET A 1 -92.79 -86.07 -19.90
CA MET A 1 -93.78 -85.03 -20.28
C MET A 1 -93.05 -83.73 -20.59
N ILE A 2 -92.99 -83.33 -21.87
CA ILE A 2 -92.40 -82.04 -22.29
C ILE A 2 -93.56 -81.21 -22.85
N LYS A 3 -94.04 -80.22 -22.11
CA LYS A 3 -95.08 -79.28 -22.58
C LYS A 3 -94.43 -78.30 -23.57
N LYS A 4 -94.63 -78.49 -24.87
CA LYS A 4 -94.36 -77.46 -25.89
C LYS A 4 -95.45 -76.39 -25.79
N LYS A 5 -95.11 -75.20 -25.30
CA LYS A 5 -95.98 -74.01 -25.35
C LYS A 5 -95.76 -73.32 -26.70
N GLY A 6 -96.81 -73.20 -27.51
CA GLY A 6 -96.80 -72.43 -28.75
C GLY A 6 -96.95 -70.93 -28.45
N PHE A 7 -96.14 -70.10 -29.11
CA PHE A 7 -96.24 -68.63 -29.05
C PHE A 7 -97.44 -68.15 -29.88
N THR A 8 -98.24 -67.26 -29.31
CA THR A 8 -99.35 -66.62 -30.04
C THR A 8 -98.82 -65.46 -30.89
N LEU A 9 -99.41 -65.22 -32.07
CA LEU A 9 -99.04 -64.11 -32.97
C LEU A 9 -99.13 -62.73 -32.27
N LEU A 10 -99.99 -62.62 -31.25
CA LEU A 10 -100.21 -61.40 -30.46
C LEU A 10 -99.03 -61.11 -29.50
N GLU A 11 -98.42 -62.13 -28.89
CA GLU A 11 -97.25 -61.93 -28.01
C GLU A 11 -96.03 -61.47 -28.78
N VAL A 12 -95.82 -61.98 -30.00
CA VAL A 12 -94.69 -61.58 -30.86
C VAL A 12 -94.84 -60.13 -31.33
N SER A 13 -96.04 -59.69 -31.70
CA SER A 13 -96.27 -58.31 -32.13
C SER A 13 -96.17 -57.30 -30.98
N ILE A 14 -96.61 -57.66 -29.77
CA ILE A 14 -96.44 -56.82 -28.57
C ILE A 14 -94.96 -56.70 -28.18
N VAL A 15 -94.20 -57.80 -28.16
CA VAL A 15 -92.77 -57.78 -27.82
C VAL A 15 -91.97 -56.96 -28.85
N LEU A 16 -92.29 -57.06 -30.14
CA LEU A 16 -91.67 -56.23 -31.18
C LEU A 16 -92.07 -54.75 -31.04
N GLY A 17 -93.32 -54.45 -30.70
CA GLY A 17 -93.78 -53.08 -30.46
C GLY A 17 -93.11 -52.42 -29.24
N ILE A 18 -92.99 -53.15 -28.13
CA ILE A 18 -92.32 -52.65 -26.92
C ILE A 18 -90.79 -52.55 -27.15
N GLY A 19 -90.20 -53.54 -27.82
CA GLY A 19 -88.77 -53.56 -28.14
C GLY A 19 -88.33 -52.39 -29.02
N THR A 20 -89.13 -52.04 -30.04
CA THR A 20 -88.85 -50.89 -30.92
C THR A 20 -88.97 -49.55 -30.19
N LEU A 21 -89.95 -49.40 -29.29
CA LEU A 21 -90.09 -48.20 -28.46
C LEU A 21 -88.92 -48.01 -27.49
N ILE A 22 -88.46 -49.07 -26.83
CA ILE A 22 -87.29 -49.03 -25.93
C ILE A 22 -86.01 -48.72 -26.72
N ALA A 23 -85.83 -49.33 -27.90
CA ALA A 23 -84.69 -49.05 -28.75
C ALA A 23 -84.66 -47.58 -29.21
N PHE A 24 -85.83 -47.02 -29.55
CA PHE A 24 -85.96 -45.62 -29.94
C PHE A 24 -85.69 -44.65 -28.78
N MET A 25 -86.18 -44.95 -27.56
CA MET A 25 -85.86 -44.17 -26.36
C MET A 25 -84.36 -44.20 -26.05
N LYS A 26 -83.71 -45.37 -26.15
CA LYS A 26 -82.26 -45.50 -25.94
C LYS A 26 -81.43 -44.83 -27.03
N PHE A 27 -81.91 -44.84 -28.27
CA PHE A 27 -81.28 -44.09 -29.35
C PHE A 27 -81.35 -42.58 -29.11
N GLN A 28 -82.49 -42.06 -28.63
CA GLN A 28 -82.63 -40.65 -28.25
C GLN A 28 -81.73 -40.28 -27.06
N ASP A 29 -81.69 -41.12 -26.03
CA ASP A 29 -80.81 -40.94 -24.86
C ASP A 29 -79.33 -40.94 -25.27
N MET A 30 -78.91 -41.91 -26.11
CA MET A 30 -77.56 -41.97 -26.65
C MET A 30 -77.23 -40.73 -27.49
N ARG A 31 -78.16 -40.24 -28.31
CA ARG A 31 -77.98 -39.00 -29.08
C ARG A 31 -77.84 -37.79 -28.16
N ASN A 32 -78.69 -37.66 -27.15
CA ASN A 32 -78.61 -36.57 -26.16
C ASN A 32 -77.29 -36.60 -25.38
N ASN A 33 -76.79 -37.80 -25.06
CA ASN A 33 -75.48 -37.98 -24.42
C ASN A 33 -74.33 -37.62 -25.36
N GLN A 34 -74.41 -37.99 -26.64
CA GLN A 34 -73.43 -37.56 -27.65
C GLN A 34 -73.42 -36.03 -27.82
N GLU A 35 -74.58 -35.39 -27.88
CA GLU A 35 -74.71 -33.93 -27.94
C GLU A 35 -74.17 -33.26 -26.66
N ALA A 36 -74.35 -33.89 -25.49
CA ALA A 36 -73.78 -33.41 -24.23
C ALA A 36 -72.25 -33.49 -24.21
N VAL A 37 -71.68 -34.62 -24.64
CA VAL A 37 -70.21 -34.79 -24.76
C VAL A 37 -69.63 -33.82 -25.80
N LEU A 38 -70.37 -33.58 -26.89
CA LEU A 38 -69.99 -32.58 -27.87
C LEU A 38 -69.91 -31.18 -27.25
N ALA A 39 -70.92 -30.78 -26.47
CA ALA A 39 -70.93 -29.50 -25.76
C ALA A 39 -69.80 -29.38 -24.73
N ASP A 40 -69.51 -30.44 -23.98
CA ASP A 40 -68.39 -30.49 -23.04
C ASP A 40 -67.04 -30.29 -23.76
N ASN A 41 -66.84 -30.99 -24.88
CA ASN A 41 -65.66 -30.82 -25.73
C ASN A 41 -65.53 -29.38 -26.27
N VAL A 42 -66.62 -28.77 -26.74
CA VAL A 42 -66.58 -27.38 -27.22
C VAL A 42 -66.22 -26.40 -26.09
N GLY A 43 -66.75 -26.62 -24.89
CA GLY A 43 -66.44 -25.82 -23.70
C GLY A 43 -64.99 -25.96 -23.23
N THR A 44 -64.47 -27.18 -23.19
CA THR A 44 -63.05 -27.44 -22.84
C THR A 44 -62.10 -26.88 -23.90
N GLN A 45 -62.46 -26.93 -25.19
CA GLN A 45 -61.68 -26.34 -26.28
C GLN A 45 -61.55 -24.82 -26.16
N ILE A 46 -62.64 -24.09 -25.86
CA ILE A 46 -62.56 -22.63 -25.68
C ILE A 46 -61.79 -22.27 -24.40
N LYS A 47 -61.87 -23.10 -23.35
CA LYS A 47 -61.08 -22.94 -22.13
C LYS A 47 -59.58 -23.08 -22.39
N GLN A 48 -59.17 -24.13 -23.10
CA GLN A 48 -57.78 -24.34 -23.49
C GLN A 48 -57.24 -23.13 -24.30
N LEU A 49 -58.06 -22.61 -25.22
CA LEU A 49 -57.72 -21.42 -25.98
C LEU A 49 -57.59 -20.18 -25.06
N GLY A 50 -58.54 -19.99 -24.13
CA GLY A 50 -58.52 -18.90 -23.16
C GLY A 50 -57.29 -18.89 -22.26
N GLU A 51 -56.87 -20.06 -21.78
CA GLU A 51 -55.65 -20.23 -20.98
C GLU A 51 -54.39 -19.86 -21.78
N ALA A 52 -54.32 -20.27 -23.05
CA ALA A 52 -53.22 -19.87 -23.95
C ALA A 52 -53.21 -18.34 -24.19
N VAL A 53 -54.37 -17.72 -24.39
CA VAL A 53 -54.46 -16.26 -24.54
C VAL A 53 -54.06 -15.53 -23.25
N ASN A 54 -54.43 -16.03 -22.07
CA ASN A 54 -53.97 -15.45 -20.80
C ASN A 54 -52.45 -15.43 -20.68
N ARG A 55 -51.77 -16.52 -21.08
CA ARG A 55 -50.31 -16.58 -21.12
C ARG A 55 -49.73 -15.60 -22.15
N TYR A 56 -50.36 -15.49 -23.31
CA TYR A 56 -49.96 -14.54 -24.34
C TYR A 56 -50.03 -13.08 -23.84
N ILE A 57 -51.12 -12.71 -23.15
CA ILE A 57 -51.27 -11.39 -22.52
C ILE A 57 -50.10 -11.10 -21.57
N SER A 58 -49.69 -12.09 -20.76
CA SER A 58 -48.57 -11.93 -19.83
C SER A 58 -47.22 -11.75 -20.54
N ILE A 59 -46.95 -12.56 -21.56
CA ILE A 59 -45.68 -12.53 -22.33
C ILE A 59 -45.58 -11.23 -23.15
N ARG A 60 -46.66 -10.84 -23.81
CA ARG A 60 -46.70 -9.68 -24.73
C ARG A 60 -47.41 -8.47 -24.12
N TYR A 61 -47.42 -8.35 -22.79
CA TYR A 61 -48.06 -7.24 -22.10
C TYR A 61 -47.55 -5.89 -22.62
N ASP A 62 -46.23 -5.73 -22.82
CA ASP A 62 -45.62 -4.50 -23.35
C ASP A 62 -46.12 -4.14 -24.75
N LYS A 63 -46.30 -5.14 -25.62
CA LYS A 63 -46.77 -4.91 -26.98
C LYS A 63 -48.26 -4.60 -27.04
N ILE A 64 -49.07 -5.29 -26.24
CA ILE A 64 -50.51 -5.07 -26.20
C ILE A 64 -50.82 -3.75 -25.47
N SER A 65 -50.07 -3.44 -24.41
CA SER A 65 -50.18 -2.18 -23.66
C SER A 65 -49.71 -0.97 -24.47
N THR A 66 -48.96 -1.14 -25.55
CA THR A 66 -48.58 -0.08 -26.49
C THR A 66 -49.36 -0.13 -27.81
N LEU A 67 -50.29 -1.07 -27.97
CA LEU A 67 -51.06 -1.30 -29.20
C LEU A 67 -50.16 -1.53 -30.44
N SER A 68 -49.09 -2.33 -30.26
CA SER A 68 -48.13 -2.64 -31.32
C SER A 68 -48.52 -3.88 -32.13
N SER A 69 -48.71 -3.75 -33.45
CA SER A 69 -48.98 -4.88 -34.37
C SER A 69 -47.72 -5.71 -34.65
N SER A 70 -47.89 -6.98 -35.06
CA SER A 70 -46.82 -7.88 -35.51
C SER A 70 -47.26 -8.78 -36.68
N HIS A 71 -46.33 -9.07 -37.58
CA HIS A 71 -46.50 -9.90 -38.78
C HIS A 71 -45.38 -10.95 -38.90
N ASN A 72 -45.29 -11.87 -37.94
CA ASN A 72 -44.36 -13.01 -37.95
C ASN A 72 -42.86 -12.66 -37.94
N GLN A 73 -42.43 -11.85 -36.96
CA GLN A 73 -41.03 -11.51 -36.72
C GLN A 73 -40.38 -12.47 -35.71
N SER A 74 -39.05 -12.64 -35.77
CA SER A 74 -38.32 -13.60 -34.92
C SER A 74 -38.46 -13.35 -33.42
N SER A 75 -38.59 -12.09 -32.99
CA SER A 75 -38.76 -11.68 -31.59
C SER A 75 -40.21 -11.40 -31.19
N ASP A 76 -41.13 -11.36 -32.16
CA ASP A 76 -42.56 -11.14 -31.98
C ASP A 76 -43.31 -11.94 -33.07
N PRO A 77 -43.54 -13.24 -32.85
CA PRO A 77 -43.93 -14.18 -33.89
C PRO A 77 -45.29 -13.96 -34.55
N GLY A 78 -46.15 -13.05 -34.06
CA GLY A 78 -47.41 -12.66 -34.70
C GLY A 78 -48.31 -13.83 -35.19
N PRO A 79 -49.36 -13.56 -35.98
CA PRO A 79 -49.86 -12.24 -36.34
C PRO A 79 -50.60 -11.58 -35.17
N ARG A 80 -50.41 -10.29 -34.96
CA ARG A 80 -51.19 -9.47 -34.01
C ARG A 80 -51.52 -8.16 -34.70
N THR A 81 -52.80 -7.81 -34.78
CA THR A 81 -53.23 -6.57 -35.41
C THR A 81 -53.81 -5.65 -34.34
N CYS A 82 -53.11 -4.56 -34.04
CA CYS A 82 -53.53 -3.58 -33.06
C CYS A 82 -54.02 -2.29 -33.72
N THR A 83 -55.09 -1.74 -33.16
CA THR A 83 -55.69 -0.44 -33.51
C THR A 83 -56.00 0.33 -32.24
N ALA A 84 -56.54 1.55 -32.35
CA ALA A 84 -57.03 2.31 -31.21
C ALA A 84 -58.12 1.57 -30.40
N ALA A 85 -58.84 0.63 -31.02
CA ALA A 85 -59.89 -0.15 -30.36
C ALA A 85 -59.38 -1.36 -29.54
N GLY A 86 -58.14 -1.78 -29.76
CA GLY A 86 -57.56 -2.98 -29.16
C GLY A 86 -56.71 -3.79 -30.15
N CYS A 87 -56.32 -4.99 -29.75
CA CYS A 87 -55.54 -5.91 -30.56
C CYS A 87 -56.34 -7.19 -30.85
N GLU A 88 -56.32 -7.62 -32.11
CA GLU A 88 -56.83 -8.91 -32.55
C GLU A 88 -55.66 -9.88 -32.74
N ILE A 89 -55.83 -11.11 -32.26
CA ILE A 89 -54.89 -12.22 -32.49
C ILE A 89 -55.63 -13.44 -33.01
N THR A 90 -54.89 -14.40 -33.54
CA THR A 90 -55.43 -15.66 -34.05
C THR A 90 -54.88 -16.82 -33.23
N TYR A 91 -55.48 -18.01 -33.39
CA TYR A 91 -54.89 -19.22 -32.81
C TYR A 91 -53.47 -19.48 -33.36
N GLN A 92 -53.18 -19.05 -34.59
CA GLN A 92 -51.84 -19.17 -35.18
C GLN A 92 -50.81 -18.37 -34.39
N THR A 93 -51.20 -17.21 -33.85
CA THR A 93 -50.36 -16.40 -32.96
C THR A 93 -49.93 -17.20 -31.73
N LEU A 94 -50.84 -17.97 -31.16
CA LEU A 94 -50.58 -18.79 -29.99
C LEU A 94 -49.70 -20.01 -30.34
N ILE A 95 -49.85 -20.58 -31.54
CA ILE A 95 -48.95 -21.65 -32.04
C ILE A 95 -47.54 -21.11 -32.24
N ASN A 96 -47.41 -19.94 -32.89
CA ASN A 96 -46.11 -19.31 -33.16
C ASN A 96 -45.37 -18.93 -31.86
N GLU A 97 -46.13 -18.65 -30.80
CA GLU A 97 -45.61 -18.38 -29.44
C GLU A 97 -45.37 -19.66 -28.61
N GLY A 98 -45.65 -20.84 -29.16
CA GLY A 98 -45.50 -22.13 -28.47
C GLY A 98 -46.53 -22.37 -27.37
N LEU A 99 -47.64 -21.64 -27.36
CA LEU A 99 -48.72 -21.72 -26.36
C LEU A 99 -49.82 -22.73 -26.73
N LEU A 100 -49.93 -23.09 -28.01
CA LEU A 100 -50.79 -24.17 -28.52
C LEU A 100 -49.97 -25.18 -29.36
N PRO A 101 -50.39 -26.46 -29.42
CA PRO A 101 -49.72 -27.46 -30.26
C PRO A 101 -49.77 -27.11 -31.75
N VAL A 102 -48.74 -27.48 -32.51
CA VAL A 102 -48.63 -27.24 -33.96
C VAL A 102 -49.78 -27.85 -34.78
N GLY A 103 -50.47 -28.87 -34.26
CA GLY A 103 -51.63 -29.50 -34.90
C GLY A 103 -52.98 -28.84 -34.59
N TYR A 104 -53.01 -27.72 -33.85
CA TYR A 104 -54.26 -27.05 -33.48
C TYR A 104 -54.89 -26.35 -34.70
N THR A 105 -56.15 -26.68 -35.01
CA THR A 105 -56.83 -26.24 -36.24
C THR A 105 -57.75 -25.02 -36.07
N GLY A 106 -57.87 -24.49 -34.85
CA GLY A 106 -58.71 -23.32 -34.57
C GLY A 106 -60.21 -23.50 -34.75
N THR A 107 -60.66 -24.73 -35.01
CA THR A 107 -62.07 -25.08 -35.24
C THR A 107 -62.54 -26.02 -34.14
N ASN A 108 -63.65 -25.68 -33.49
CA ASN A 108 -64.21 -26.45 -32.39
C ASN A 108 -65.03 -27.65 -32.90
N ALA A 109 -65.48 -28.52 -31.99
CA ALA A 109 -66.27 -29.69 -32.36
C ALA A 109 -67.67 -29.35 -32.95
N GLN A 110 -68.17 -28.12 -32.74
CA GLN A 110 -69.36 -27.57 -33.39
C GLN A 110 -69.08 -26.98 -34.79
N LYS A 111 -67.85 -27.14 -35.30
CA LYS A 111 -67.39 -26.64 -36.61
C LYS A 111 -67.35 -25.10 -36.72
N SER A 112 -67.29 -24.39 -35.58
CA SER A 112 -67.04 -22.95 -35.55
C SER A 112 -65.59 -22.64 -35.23
N THR A 113 -65.04 -21.62 -35.89
CA THR A 113 -63.78 -20.99 -35.52
C THR A 113 -63.96 -20.01 -34.35
N TYR A 114 -62.86 -19.43 -33.86
CA TYR A 114 -62.85 -18.44 -32.78
C TYR A 114 -62.33 -17.07 -33.24
N LYS A 115 -62.86 -15.99 -32.63
CA LYS A 115 -62.33 -14.62 -32.73
C LYS A 115 -61.80 -14.19 -31.37
N ILE A 116 -60.57 -13.67 -31.32
CA ILE A 116 -59.89 -13.28 -30.08
C ILE A 116 -59.59 -11.78 -30.11
N LEU A 117 -60.27 -11.02 -29.26
CA LEU A 117 -60.04 -9.58 -29.12
C LEU A 117 -59.47 -9.25 -27.75
N LEU A 118 -58.40 -8.46 -27.73
CA LEU A 118 -57.74 -7.96 -26.55
C LEU A 118 -57.93 -6.44 -26.47
N LYS A 119 -58.25 -5.94 -25.29
CA LYS A 119 -58.51 -4.52 -25.05
C LYS A 119 -57.69 -4.02 -23.86
N ARG A 120 -57.04 -2.89 -24.08
CA ARG A 120 -56.31 -2.14 -23.05
C ARG A 120 -57.23 -1.12 -22.39
N SER A 121 -57.22 -1.03 -21.07
CA SER A 121 -57.88 0.02 -20.27
C SER A 121 -56.93 0.59 -19.20
N GLY A 122 -57.30 1.69 -18.55
CA GLY A 122 -56.47 2.36 -17.54
C GLY A 122 -55.58 3.48 -18.12
N THR A 123 -54.64 3.96 -17.32
CA THR A 123 -53.68 5.02 -17.67
C THR A 123 -52.26 4.49 -17.63
N ALA A 124 -51.38 5.04 -18.48
CA ALA A 124 -49.96 4.67 -18.45
C ALA A 124 -49.35 4.98 -17.07
N PRO A 125 -48.41 4.14 -16.57
CA PRO A 125 -47.92 2.89 -17.16
C PRO A 125 -48.77 1.64 -16.80
N ASP A 126 -49.72 1.77 -15.89
CA ASP A 126 -50.46 0.67 -15.26
C ASP A 126 -51.72 0.26 -16.06
N TYR A 127 -51.53 -0.09 -17.32
CA TYR A 127 -52.62 -0.54 -18.16
C TYR A 127 -53.16 -1.91 -17.72
N VAL A 128 -54.47 -2.12 -17.81
CA VAL A 128 -55.09 -3.43 -17.63
C VAL A 128 -55.42 -4.00 -19.01
N ILE A 129 -55.00 -5.23 -19.28
CA ILE A 129 -55.27 -5.91 -20.56
C ILE A 129 -56.32 -6.98 -20.32
N ASN A 130 -57.52 -6.77 -20.83
CA ASN A 130 -58.60 -7.75 -20.84
C ASN A 130 -58.80 -8.29 -22.26
N GLY A 131 -59.59 -9.34 -22.42
CA GLY A 131 -60.02 -9.80 -23.73
C GLY A 131 -61.28 -10.64 -23.70
N LEU A 132 -61.85 -10.85 -24.89
CA LEU A 132 -63.01 -11.70 -25.11
C LEU A 132 -62.77 -12.57 -26.34
N ILE A 133 -62.95 -13.88 -26.14
CA ILE A 133 -62.96 -14.88 -27.20
C ILE A 133 -64.42 -15.22 -27.49
N THR A 134 -64.81 -15.28 -28.76
CA THR A 134 -66.13 -15.75 -29.16
C THR A 134 -66.03 -16.78 -30.28
N THR A 135 -67.02 -17.66 -30.40
CA THR A 135 -67.20 -18.43 -31.64
C THR A 135 -67.56 -17.50 -32.80
N SER A 136 -67.12 -17.83 -34.00
CA SER A 136 -67.42 -17.06 -35.22
C SER A 136 -68.80 -17.34 -35.79
N SER A 137 -69.45 -18.43 -35.37
CA SER A 137 -70.79 -18.80 -35.79
C SER A 137 -71.65 -19.17 -34.58
N PRO A 138 -72.96 -18.86 -34.60
CA PRO A 138 -73.87 -19.23 -33.53
C PRO A 138 -74.18 -20.73 -33.56
N TRP A 139 -74.43 -21.31 -32.39
CA TRP A 139 -74.81 -22.71 -32.29
C TRP A 139 -76.29 -22.87 -32.67
N LYS A 140 -76.56 -23.09 -33.96
CA LYS A 140 -77.91 -23.25 -34.53
C LYS A 140 -78.11 -24.64 -35.12
N GLU A 141 -79.28 -25.23 -34.84
CA GLU A 141 -79.77 -26.44 -35.49
C GLU A 141 -81.23 -26.24 -35.90
N GLY A 142 -81.56 -26.52 -37.17
CA GLY A 142 -82.93 -26.31 -37.68
C GLY A 142 -83.45 -24.88 -37.55
N GLY A 143 -82.55 -23.88 -37.61
CA GLY A 143 -82.90 -22.46 -37.46
C GLY A 143 -83.09 -21.98 -36.02
N ARG A 144 -82.98 -22.86 -35.02
CA ARG A 144 -83.09 -22.53 -33.58
C ARG A 144 -81.73 -22.57 -32.91
N ILE A 145 -81.52 -21.68 -31.94
CA ILE A 145 -80.30 -21.65 -31.14
C ILE A 145 -80.38 -22.74 -30.07
N ARG A 146 -79.33 -23.58 -29.99
CA ARG A 146 -79.20 -24.65 -29.00
C ARG A 146 -78.63 -24.10 -27.69
N TYR A 147 -79.43 -23.29 -26.98
CA TYR A 147 -79.04 -22.74 -25.67
C TYR A 147 -78.80 -23.81 -24.60
N ASP A 148 -79.40 -24.98 -24.77
CA ASP A 148 -79.17 -26.17 -23.94
C ASP A 148 -77.74 -26.70 -24.08
N LEU A 149 -77.20 -26.77 -25.30
CA LEU A 149 -75.82 -27.18 -25.56
C LEU A 149 -74.83 -26.07 -25.26
N LEU A 150 -75.14 -24.82 -25.61
CA LEU A 150 -74.33 -23.66 -25.24
C LEU A 150 -74.20 -23.56 -23.71
N GLY A 151 -75.28 -23.77 -22.95
CA GLY A 151 -75.24 -23.76 -21.49
C GLY A 151 -74.29 -24.82 -20.92
N LYS A 152 -74.29 -26.04 -21.49
CA LYS A 152 -73.33 -27.10 -21.13
C LYS A 152 -71.89 -26.74 -21.49
N ALA A 153 -71.67 -26.17 -22.69
CA ALA A 153 -70.35 -25.72 -23.11
C ALA A 153 -69.82 -24.59 -22.21
N VAL A 154 -70.69 -23.65 -21.80
CA VAL A 154 -70.36 -22.60 -20.82
C VAL A 154 -69.98 -23.21 -19.47
N GLN A 155 -70.72 -24.22 -19.00
CA GLN A 155 -70.41 -24.91 -17.76
C GLN A 155 -69.05 -25.61 -17.81
N ALA A 156 -68.73 -26.28 -18.93
CA ALA A 156 -67.44 -26.93 -19.14
C ALA A 156 -66.27 -25.92 -19.28
N ALA A 157 -66.54 -24.76 -19.87
CA ALA A 157 -65.58 -23.65 -19.94
C ALA A 157 -65.28 -23.04 -18.57
N GLY A 158 -66.22 -23.13 -17.62
CA GLY A 158 -66.05 -22.67 -16.24
C GLY A 158 -66.46 -21.21 -16.03
N VAL A 159 -65.92 -20.58 -14.98
CA VAL A 159 -66.33 -19.24 -14.51
C VAL A 159 -66.11 -18.12 -15.54
N ASP A 160 -65.12 -18.28 -16.41
CA ASP A 160 -64.82 -17.34 -17.49
C ASP A 160 -65.60 -17.65 -18.78
N GLY A 161 -66.31 -18.78 -18.82
CA GLY A 161 -67.21 -19.15 -19.91
C GLY A 161 -68.50 -18.31 -19.88
N GLY A 162 -68.99 -17.97 -21.07
CA GLY A 162 -70.22 -17.22 -21.27
C GLY A 162 -70.83 -17.46 -22.64
N MET A 163 -71.95 -16.81 -22.91
CA MET A 163 -72.61 -16.90 -24.22
C MET A 163 -73.31 -15.59 -24.57
N SER A 164 -73.46 -15.32 -25.87
CA SER A 164 -74.28 -14.20 -26.34
C SER A 164 -75.75 -14.56 -26.35
N ARG A 165 -76.58 -13.69 -25.79
CA ARG A 165 -78.06 -13.81 -25.83
C ARG A 165 -78.68 -12.85 -26.84
N THR A 166 -77.91 -11.87 -27.27
CA THR A 166 -78.26 -10.86 -28.26
C THR A 166 -77.02 -10.54 -29.08
N THR A 167 -77.19 -9.79 -30.16
CA THR A 167 -76.07 -9.24 -30.94
C THR A 167 -75.25 -8.18 -30.20
N LYS A 168 -75.64 -7.77 -28.98
CA LYS A 168 -74.99 -6.68 -28.24
C LYS A 168 -74.28 -7.12 -26.97
N ILE A 169 -74.66 -8.25 -26.38
CA ILE A 169 -74.24 -8.64 -25.03
C ILE A 169 -73.88 -10.13 -24.99
N ALA A 170 -72.69 -10.39 -24.46
CA ALA A 170 -72.25 -11.72 -24.01
C ALA A 170 -72.16 -11.73 -22.49
N SER A 171 -72.69 -12.77 -21.85
CA SER A 171 -72.71 -12.88 -20.38
C SER A 171 -72.19 -14.22 -19.91
N GLY A 172 -71.46 -14.19 -18.79
CA GLY A 172 -70.89 -15.36 -18.14
C GLY A 172 -71.94 -16.29 -17.52
N TYR A 173 -71.48 -17.47 -17.11
CA TYR A 173 -72.28 -18.40 -16.31
C TYR A 173 -72.94 -17.69 -15.11
N GLY A 174 -74.25 -17.84 -14.94
CA GLY A 174 -74.99 -17.18 -13.86
C GLY A 174 -74.98 -15.64 -13.87
N GLY A 175 -74.60 -14.99 -15.00
CA GLY A 175 -74.54 -13.53 -15.12
C GLY A 175 -73.40 -12.87 -14.33
N GLN A 176 -72.38 -13.63 -13.92
CA GLN A 176 -71.26 -13.16 -13.09
C GLN A 176 -70.41 -12.07 -13.76
N TRP A 177 -70.43 -12.01 -15.09
CA TRP A 177 -69.84 -10.94 -15.87
C TRP A 177 -70.66 -10.71 -17.13
N SER A 178 -70.52 -9.52 -17.71
CA SER A 178 -71.20 -9.15 -18.95
C SER A 178 -70.31 -8.22 -19.76
N GLU A 179 -70.21 -8.48 -21.06
CA GLU A 179 -69.42 -7.72 -22.02
C GLU A 179 -70.31 -7.22 -23.16
N ASN A 180 -70.00 -6.02 -23.66
CA ASN A 180 -70.79 -5.35 -24.70
C ASN A 180 -70.05 -5.31 -26.03
N SER A 181 -70.78 -5.47 -27.13
CA SER A 181 -70.34 -5.26 -28.52
C SER A 181 -69.57 -3.95 -28.77
N GLY A 182 -69.88 -2.88 -28.05
CA GLY A 182 -69.12 -1.61 -28.11
C GLY A 182 -67.71 -1.70 -27.54
N ASN A 183 -67.46 -2.65 -26.64
CA ASN A 183 -66.12 -2.97 -26.16
C ASN A 183 -65.44 -4.07 -26.98
N TYR A 184 -66.21 -5.06 -27.42
CA TYR A 184 -65.74 -6.24 -28.13
C TYR A 184 -66.59 -6.50 -29.37
N SER A 185 -66.09 -6.09 -30.53
CA SER A 185 -66.81 -6.18 -31.82
C SER A 185 -67.02 -7.60 -32.33
N ASN A 186 -66.46 -8.61 -31.66
CA ASN A 186 -66.67 -10.03 -31.97
C ASN A 186 -67.97 -10.61 -31.37
N ILE A 187 -68.80 -9.79 -30.72
CA ILE A 187 -70.19 -10.12 -30.36
C ILE A 187 -71.09 -9.68 -31.52
N THR A 188 -71.40 -10.60 -32.44
CA THR A 188 -72.14 -10.27 -33.69
C THR A 188 -73.52 -10.90 -33.77
N ASP A 189 -73.73 -12.03 -33.10
CA ASP A 189 -74.93 -12.85 -33.19
C ASP A 189 -75.39 -13.29 -31.80
N ASP A 190 -76.64 -13.73 -31.71
CA ASP A 190 -77.13 -14.50 -30.56
C ASP A 190 -76.70 -15.98 -30.68
N GLY A 191 -76.39 -16.61 -29.54
CA GLY A 191 -75.97 -18.01 -29.51
C GLY A 191 -74.49 -18.26 -29.83
N LEU A 192 -73.63 -17.26 -29.65
CA LEU A 192 -72.16 -17.43 -29.66
C LEU A 192 -71.69 -17.96 -28.30
N LEU A 193 -70.74 -18.88 -28.29
CA LEU A 193 -70.00 -19.24 -27.08
C LEU A 193 -68.89 -18.20 -26.87
N ALA A 194 -68.71 -17.75 -25.63
CA ALA A 194 -67.76 -16.72 -25.26
C ALA A 194 -66.86 -17.16 -24.11
N TYR A 195 -65.66 -16.59 -24.02
CA TYR A 195 -64.71 -16.80 -22.94
C TYR A 195 -63.93 -15.51 -22.64
N ARG A 196 -63.93 -15.05 -21.39
CA ARG A 196 -63.22 -13.83 -20.98
C ARG A 196 -61.78 -14.14 -20.56
N VAL A 197 -60.83 -13.26 -20.88
CA VAL A 197 -59.40 -13.38 -20.55
C VAL A 197 -58.84 -12.08 -19.98
N GLY A 198 -57.68 -12.14 -19.31
CA GLY A 198 -56.93 -10.96 -18.85
C GLY A 198 -57.40 -10.32 -17.54
N TYR A 199 -58.36 -10.92 -16.83
CA TYR A 199 -58.82 -10.42 -15.54
C TYR A 199 -57.68 -10.37 -14.50
N ASN A 200 -57.46 -9.22 -13.85
CA ASN A 200 -56.36 -8.94 -12.90
C ASN A 200 -54.92 -9.00 -13.49
N SER A 201 -54.72 -8.57 -14.75
CA SER A 201 -53.40 -8.55 -15.39
C SER A 201 -52.33 -7.68 -14.70
N SER A 202 -52.70 -6.85 -13.71
CA SER A 202 -51.74 -6.05 -12.91
C SER A 202 -50.82 -6.90 -12.04
N MET A 203 -51.16 -8.16 -11.75
CA MET A 203 -50.29 -9.05 -10.98
C MET A 203 -49.08 -9.57 -11.79
N TYR A 204 -49.00 -9.29 -13.09
CA TYR A 204 -47.89 -9.72 -13.94
C TYR A 204 -46.67 -8.79 -13.87
N SER A 205 -46.73 -7.65 -13.18
CA SER A 205 -45.59 -6.75 -12.92
C SER A 205 -44.75 -7.13 -11.69
N VAL A 206 -45.05 -8.27 -11.03
CA VAL A 206 -44.41 -8.69 -9.78
C VAL A 206 -43.02 -9.33 -9.98
N TYR A 207 -42.66 -9.70 -11.21
CA TYR A 207 -41.39 -10.36 -11.52
C TYR A 207 -40.45 -9.46 -12.34
N LEU A 208 -39.20 -9.34 -11.91
CA LEU A 208 -38.13 -8.80 -12.74
C LEU A 208 -37.85 -9.76 -13.91
N ARG A 209 -37.89 -9.26 -15.14
CA ARG A 209 -37.55 -10.07 -16.31
C ARG A 209 -36.05 -10.33 -16.35
N ARG A 210 -35.68 -11.62 -16.47
CA ARG A 210 -34.28 -12.07 -16.54
C ARG A 210 -33.71 -12.03 -17.96
N ASP A 211 -34.56 -11.85 -18.95
CA ASP A 211 -34.17 -11.79 -20.37
C ASP A 211 -33.63 -10.42 -20.79
N GLY A 212 -33.62 -9.44 -19.86
CA GLY A 212 -33.12 -8.08 -20.10
C GLY A 212 -34.00 -7.23 -21.02
N THR A 213 -35.14 -7.75 -21.50
CA THR A 213 -36.01 -7.06 -22.46
C THR A 213 -36.82 -5.94 -21.83
N LEU A 214 -36.96 -5.94 -20.51
CA LEU A 214 -37.63 -4.90 -19.75
C LEU A 214 -36.72 -4.45 -18.59
N PRO A 215 -35.93 -3.37 -18.77
CA PRO A 215 -35.13 -2.82 -17.70
C PRO A 215 -36.03 -2.27 -16.58
N MET A 216 -35.51 -2.23 -15.36
CA MET A 216 -36.18 -1.57 -14.25
C MET A 216 -36.29 -0.07 -14.52
N THR A 217 -37.47 0.51 -14.36
CA THR A 217 -37.70 1.96 -14.50
C THR A 217 -37.58 2.72 -13.18
N GLY A 218 -37.22 2.02 -12.09
CA GLY A 218 -37.01 2.56 -10.76
C GLY A 218 -36.10 1.67 -9.93
N ASP A 219 -35.84 2.07 -8.69
CA ASP A 219 -34.87 1.40 -7.81
C ASP A 219 -35.37 0.02 -7.30
N LEU A 220 -34.43 -0.92 -7.15
CA LEU A 220 -34.70 -2.19 -6.47
C LEU A 220 -34.54 -2.03 -4.96
N ASN A 221 -35.65 -1.95 -4.23
CA ASN A 221 -35.61 -1.98 -2.76
C ASN A 221 -35.83 -3.41 -2.24
N LEU A 222 -34.81 -3.97 -1.57
CA LEU A 222 -34.85 -5.33 -1.01
C LEU A 222 -35.31 -5.38 0.45
N GLY A 223 -35.70 -4.27 1.07
CA GLY A 223 -36.23 -4.24 2.45
C GLY A 223 -35.28 -4.84 3.49
N GLY A 224 -33.97 -4.62 3.33
CA GLY A 224 -32.93 -5.15 4.22
C GLY A 224 -32.63 -6.65 4.03
N LYS A 225 -33.09 -7.28 2.94
CA LYS A 225 -32.78 -8.68 2.62
C LYS A 225 -31.47 -8.80 1.85
N SER A 226 -30.84 -9.97 1.96
CA SER A 226 -29.57 -10.29 1.31
C SER A 226 -29.77 -10.71 -0.15
N ILE A 227 -28.80 -10.38 -0.99
CA ILE A 227 -28.62 -11.02 -2.31
C ILE A 227 -27.45 -12.00 -2.18
N LYS A 228 -27.62 -13.25 -2.64
CA LYS A 228 -26.62 -14.31 -2.51
C LYS A 228 -26.24 -14.87 -3.88
N ASN A 229 -25.03 -15.42 -3.99
CA ASN A 229 -24.51 -16.08 -5.20
C ASN A 229 -24.52 -15.19 -6.46
N ILE A 230 -24.25 -13.89 -6.29
CA ILE A 230 -23.97 -13.02 -7.43
C ILE A 230 -22.56 -13.32 -7.92
N GLN A 231 -22.42 -13.64 -9.20
CA GLN A 231 -21.10 -13.84 -9.82
C GLN A 231 -20.40 -12.49 -10.00
N ASP A 232 -21.08 -11.55 -10.66
CA ASP A 232 -20.54 -10.23 -10.99
C ASP A 232 -21.52 -9.13 -10.63
N ILE A 233 -20.99 -8.03 -10.07
CA ILE A 233 -21.70 -6.76 -9.91
C ILE A 233 -20.87 -5.70 -10.63
N THR A 234 -21.45 -5.05 -11.63
CA THR A 234 -20.86 -3.87 -12.25
C THR A 234 -21.73 -2.66 -11.89
N ALA A 235 -21.17 -1.75 -11.09
CA ALA A 235 -21.84 -0.52 -10.68
C ALA A 235 -21.15 0.67 -11.36
N SER A 236 -21.95 1.53 -12.03
CA SER A 236 -21.46 2.79 -12.60
C SER A 236 -21.45 3.94 -11.58
N GLY A 237 -22.17 3.78 -10.47
CA GLY A 237 -22.27 4.76 -9.39
C GLY A 237 -21.59 4.31 -8.10
N THR A 238 -22.03 4.88 -6.99
CA THR A 238 -21.49 4.59 -5.65
C THR A 238 -22.00 3.26 -5.10
N THR A 239 -21.11 2.47 -4.51
CA THR A 239 -21.48 1.33 -3.66
C THR A 239 -21.26 1.71 -2.20
N THR A 240 -22.32 1.72 -1.40
CA THR A 240 -22.25 1.95 0.05
C THR A 240 -22.49 0.64 0.78
N THR A 241 -21.55 0.21 1.62
CA THR A 241 -21.68 -0.99 2.45
C THR A 241 -21.15 -0.71 3.84
N GLY A 242 -21.71 -1.40 4.85
CA GLY A 242 -21.15 -1.37 6.20
C GLY A 242 -19.80 -2.08 6.29
N THR A 243 -19.65 -3.22 5.61
CA THR A 243 -18.40 -3.99 5.58
C THR A 243 -18.18 -4.57 4.18
N LEU A 244 -16.97 -4.39 3.64
CA LEU A 244 -16.53 -4.99 2.39
C LEU A 244 -15.49 -6.07 2.68
N ASN A 245 -15.91 -7.33 2.64
CA ASN A 245 -15.00 -8.47 2.77
C ASN A 245 -14.55 -8.93 1.39
N THR A 246 -13.25 -8.82 1.11
CA THR A 246 -12.64 -9.30 -0.14
C THR A 246 -11.70 -10.46 0.19
N THR A 247 -11.97 -11.63 -0.37
CA THR A 247 -11.11 -12.83 -0.20
C THR A 247 -10.02 -12.92 -1.28
N GLY A 248 -10.19 -12.17 -2.37
CA GLY A 248 -9.25 -12.08 -3.48
C GLY A 248 -8.64 -10.69 -3.62
N LYS A 249 -8.17 -10.38 -4.83
CA LYS A 249 -7.56 -9.09 -5.16
C LYS A 249 -8.59 -7.96 -5.16
N ALA A 250 -8.33 -6.92 -4.38
CA ALA A 250 -8.98 -5.62 -4.54
C ALA A 250 -8.06 -4.70 -5.36
N SER A 251 -8.60 -4.07 -6.41
CA SER A 251 -7.86 -3.13 -7.25
C SER A 251 -8.59 -1.79 -7.27
N VAL A 252 -7.88 -0.72 -6.91
CA VAL A 252 -8.39 0.65 -6.96
C VAL A 252 -7.61 1.38 -8.05
N ALA A 253 -8.32 1.86 -9.08
CA ALA A 253 -7.68 2.45 -10.26
C ALA A 253 -7.18 3.89 -10.04
N SER A 254 -7.73 4.59 -9.05
CA SER A 254 -7.36 5.95 -8.69
C SER A 254 -7.09 6.01 -7.19
N ASP A 255 -7.81 6.85 -6.46
CA ASP A 255 -7.48 7.16 -5.08
C ASP A 255 -8.16 6.20 -4.12
N LEU A 256 -7.41 5.77 -3.10
CA LEU A 256 -7.95 5.07 -1.93
C LEU A 256 -7.89 6.01 -0.74
N ALA A 257 -9.04 6.57 -0.36
CA ALA A 257 -9.19 7.35 0.86
C ALA A 257 -9.67 6.45 2.00
N VAL A 258 -8.89 6.34 3.07
CA VAL A 258 -9.25 5.60 4.29
C VAL A 258 -9.39 6.60 5.44
N GLY A 259 -10.61 6.76 5.95
CA GLY A 259 -10.89 7.70 7.05
C GLY A 259 -10.41 7.22 8.43
N GLY A 260 -10.13 5.93 8.57
CA GLY A 260 -9.64 5.30 9.81
C GLY A 260 -8.27 4.65 9.66
N THR A 261 -7.95 3.75 10.59
CA THR A 261 -6.70 2.99 10.57
C THR A 261 -6.67 1.97 9.43
N SER A 262 -5.54 1.89 8.73
CA SER A 262 -5.25 0.79 7.80
C SER A 262 -4.24 -0.17 8.43
N THR A 263 -4.62 -1.43 8.59
CA THR A 263 -3.70 -2.50 9.04
C THR A 263 -3.28 -3.33 7.83
N LEU A 264 -1.98 -3.38 7.55
CA LEU A 264 -1.40 -4.10 6.42
C LEU A 264 -0.44 -5.15 6.97
N ASN A 265 -0.86 -6.41 6.99
CA ASN A 265 -0.07 -7.52 7.55
C ASN A 265 1.04 -8.01 6.60
N GLY A 266 0.92 -7.69 5.31
CA GLY A 266 1.91 -8.02 4.29
C GLY A 266 2.84 -6.84 3.97
N GLN A 267 3.77 -7.09 3.05
CA GLN A 267 4.66 -6.05 2.52
C GLN A 267 3.86 -4.94 1.82
N VAL A 268 4.24 -3.69 2.09
CA VAL A 268 3.69 -2.50 1.44
C VAL A 268 4.70 -1.96 0.44
N ASN A 269 4.38 -2.08 -0.85
CA ASN A 269 5.21 -1.55 -1.94
C ASN A 269 4.67 -0.20 -2.41
N VAL A 270 5.48 0.84 -2.29
CA VAL A 270 5.14 2.20 -2.74
C VAL A 270 6.07 2.56 -3.91
N ASN A 271 5.52 2.62 -5.12
CA ASN A 271 6.31 2.84 -6.35
C ASN A 271 6.79 4.29 -6.53
N ASN A 272 6.20 5.23 -5.79
CA ASN A 272 6.54 6.65 -5.89
C ASN A 272 6.89 7.17 -4.49
N ASN A 273 6.04 8.03 -3.91
CA ASN A 273 6.33 8.68 -2.65
C ASN A 273 5.44 8.16 -1.52
N LEU A 274 6.04 7.94 -0.35
CA LEU A 274 5.34 7.79 0.92
C LEU A 274 5.43 9.13 1.68
N LYS A 275 4.29 9.78 1.91
CA LYS A 275 4.20 11.00 2.73
C LYS A 275 3.51 10.66 4.05
N VAL A 276 4.19 10.90 5.16
CA VAL A 276 3.66 10.68 6.51
C VAL A 276 3.57 12.03 7.21
N LYS A 277 2.38 12.35 7.77
CA LYS A 277 2.12 13.66 8.40
C LYS A 277 2.69 13.78 9.82
N SER A 278 2.82 12.65 10.51
CA SER A 278 3.29 12.56 11.89
C SER A 278 4.48 11.59 11.95
N ASP A 279 4.56 10.79 13.00
CA ASP A 279 5.66 9.91 13.27
C ASP A 279 5.66 8.65 12.39
N THR A 280 6.85 8.09 12.24
CA THR A 280 7.08 6.82 11.57
C THR A 280 7.84 5.92 12.54
N TYR A 281 7.23 4.80 12.91
CA TYR A 281 7.84 3.81 13.81
C TYR A 281 8.26 2.59 13.00
N LEU A 282 9.55 2.27 13.03
CA LEU A 282 10.15 1.17 12.26
C LEU A 282 11.11 0.40 13.16
N ASN A 283 11.12 -0.92 13.05
CA ASN A 283 12.17 -1.74 13.65
C ASN A 283 13.52 -1.55 12.92
N THR A 284 13.47 -1.32 11.61
CA THR A 284 14.66 -1.13 10.78
C THR A 284 14.34 -0.14 9.68
N LEU A 285 15.24 0.82 9.47
CA LEU A 285 15.23 1.73 8.33
C LEU A 285 16.46 1.42 7.47
N SER A 286 16.24 0.98 6.23
CA SER A 286 17.29 0.76 5.23
C SER A 286 17.05 1.64 4.02
N THR A 287 18.04 2.44 3.66
CA THR A 287 17.98 3.35 2.51
C THR A 287 19.17 3.11 1.59
N THR A 288 18.93 2.74 0.34
CA THR A 288 19.97 2.60 -0.68
C THR A 288 20.33 3.93 -1.35
N GLY A 289 19.39 4.88 -1.34
CA GLY A 289 19.57 6.23 -1.83
C GLY A 289 19.97 7.23 -0.75
N LEU A 290 19.70 8.52 -1.00
CA LEU A 290 19.99 9.60 -0.07
C LEU A 290 18.92 9.70 1.03
N ALA A 291 19.36 9.88 2.27
CA ALA A 291 18.50 10.24 3.39
C ALA A 291 18.75 11.69 3.80
N LYS A 292 17.68 12.51 3.86
CA LYS A 292 17.74 13.90 4.33
C LYS A 292 16.88 14.04 5.58
N PHE A 293 17.51 14.41 6.68
CA PHE A 293 16.84 14.73 7.95
C PHE A 293 16.75 16.24 8.09
N GLY A 294 15.53 16.77 8.20
CA GLY A 294 15.32 18.20 8.47
C GLY A 294 15.55 18.59 9.94
N GLY A 295 15.58 17.61 10.82
CA GLY A 295 15.81 17.77 12.25
C GLY A 295 17.06 17.04 12.74
N ARG A 296 17.13 16.81 14.04
CA ARG A 296 18.23 16.14 14.73
C ARG A 296 18.09 14.62 14.64
N ILE A 297 19.20 13.90 14.62
CA ILE A 297 19.23 12.43 14.62
C ILE A 297 19.65 11.97 16.02
N ALA A 298 18.87 11.10 16.65
CA ALA A 298 19.26 10.45 17.89
C ALA A 298 19.16 8.94 17.74
N THR A 299 20.11 8.22 18.33
CA THR A 299 20.12 6.76 18.36
C THR A 299 20.06 6.26 19.80
N ASN A 300 19.79 4.97 20.00
CA ASN A 300 19.77 4.34 21.34
C ASN A 300 18.80 5.02 22.33
N GLY A 301 17.65 5.50 21.85
CA GLY A 301 16.63 6.13 22.68
C GLY A 301 17.03 7.46 23.33
N LEU A 302 18.14 8.06 22.90
CA LEU A 302 18.60 9.35 23.42
C LEU A 302 17.63 10.49 23.02
N ASN A 303 17.58 11.53 23.84
CA ASN A 303 16.78 12.71 23.53
C ASN A 303 17.49 13.53 22.44
N PRO A 304 16.90 13.73 21.25
CA PRO A 304 17.54 14.51 20.19
C PRO A 304 17.78 15.98 20.58
N ASN A 305 17.12 16.51 21.61
CA ASN A 305 17.21 17.91 22.02
C ASN A 305 18.26 18.18 23.11
N ASP A 306 18.95 17.16 23.62
CA ASP A 306 19.96 17.29 24.69
C ASP A 306 21.37 17.68 24.18
N LEU A 307 21.44 18.37 23.04
CA LEU A 307 22.71 18.81 22.47
C LEU A 307 23.35 19.96 23.28
N PRO A 308 24.68 20.09 23.27
CA PRO A 308 25.36 21.20 23.92
C PRO A 308 24.87 22.57 23.44
N SER A 309 24.93 23.57 24.32
CA SER A 309 24.55 24.94 23.98
C SER A 309 25.33 25.47 22.76
N GLY A 310 24.64 26.16 21.85
CA GLY A 310 25.21 26.66 20.59
C GLY A 310 25.12 25.70 19.40
N TRP A 311 24.64 24.46 19.59
CA TRP A 311 24.52 23.49 18.50
C TRP A 311 23.14 23.56 17.83
N ALA A 312 23.11 23.98 16.56
CA ALA A 312 21.86 24.11 15.79
C ALA A 312 21.26 22.76 15.36
N GLY A 313 22.03 21.66 15.39
CA GLY A 313 21.60 20.32 15.02
C GLY A 313 22.72 19.30 15.13
N GLY A 314 22.50 18.07 14.63
CA GLY A 314 23.54 17.04 14.56
C GLY A 314 23.04 15.62 14.83
N VAL A 315 24.00 14.76 15.18
CA VAL A 315 23.79 13.35 15.53
C VAL A 315 24.13 13.15 17.01
N ARG A 316 23.14 12.71 17.79
CA ARG A 316 23.27 12.34 19.20
C ARG A 316 23.32 10.83 19.33
N THR A 317 24.51 10.29 19.60
CA THR A 317 24.75 8.85 19.68
C THR A 317 25.75 8.53 20.80
N TYR A 318 25.91 7.24 21.13
CA TYR A 318 27.00 6.74 21.96
C TYR A 318 28.26 6.59 21.11
N ASP A 319 28.18 5.79 20.04
CA ASP A 319 29.30 5.48 19.17
C ASP A 319 29.04 5.94 17.74
N LEU A 320 30.06 6.53 17.12
CA LEU A 320 30.09 6.79 15.69
C LEU A 320 31.25 6.01 15.07
N TYR A 321 30.94 4.85 14.49
CA TYR A 321 31.90 4.06 13.74
C TYR A 321 31.78 4.39 12.24
N ALA A 322 32.76 5.11 11.71
CA ALA A 322 32.79 5.55 10.32
C ALA A 322 33.99 4.93 9.58
N SER A 323 33.74 4.29 8.44
CA SER A 323 34.81 3.84 7.53
C SER A 323 35.47 4.99 6.77
N GLY A 324 34.81 6.16 6.75
CA GLY A 324 35.27 7.36 6.08
C GLY A 324 35.75 8.43 7.06
N THR A 325 35.62 9.69 6.65
CA THR A 325 36.02 10.85 7.45
C THR A 325 34.83 11.38 8.25
N VAL A 326 35.06 11.73 9.52
CA VAL A 326 34.12 12.52 10.34
C VAL A 326 34.72 13.91 10.49
N GLY A 327 34.01 14.93 10.03
CA GLY A 327 34.55 16.30 9.98
C GLY A 327 33.54 17.38 10.36
N ALA A 328 34.06 18.51 10.81
CA ALA A 328 33.34 19.73 11.08
C ALA A 328 33.82 20.85 10.14
N GLY A 329 32.89 21.64 9.62
CA GLY A 329 33.18 22.62 8.57
C GLY A 329 31.97 23.45 8.15
N THR A 330 32.21 24.48 7.36
CA THR A 330 31.18 25.38 6.80
C THR A 330 31.46 25.66 5.33
N GLY A 331 30.43 25.91 4.53
CA GLY A 331 30.60 26.35 3.13
C GLY A 331 31.34 25.38 2.20
N LYS A 332 31.23 24.07 2.45
CA LYS A 332 32.00 22.99 1.77
C LYS A 332 33.49 22.90 2.13
N THR A 333 33.93 23.61 3.17
CA THR A 333 35.30 23.53 3.70
C THR A 333 35.27 22.78 5.03
N VAL A 334 36.14 21.78 5.19
CA VAL A 334 36.31 21.02 6.44
C VAL A 334 37.51 21.59 7.20
N ASN A 335 37.26 22.17 8.38
CA ASN A 335 38.30 22.82 9.20
C ASN A 335 38.92 21.88 10.24
N ALA A 336 38.19 20.82 10.63
CA ALA A 336 38.70 19.78 11.50
C ALA A 336 38.07 18.43 11.15
N TYR A 337 38.85 17.35 11.22
CA TYR A 337 38.34 16.01 10.95
C TYR A 337 39.18 14.90 11.57
N MET A 338 38.59 13.71 11.63
CA MET A 338 39.26 12.42 11.78
C MET A 338 39.06 11.64 10.48
N ASN A 339 40.15 11.26 9.81
CA ASN A 339 40.04 10.51 8.55
C ASN A 339 39.94 9.00 8.80
N SER A 340 39.81 8.23 7.73
CA SER A 340 39.70 6.76 7.77
C SER A 340 40.94 6.05 8.35
N ALA A 341 42.10 6.72 8.39
CA ALA A 341 43.32 6.21 9.03
C ALA A 341 43.39 6.55 10.53
N GLY A 342 42.40 7.28 11.07
CA GLY A 342 42.39 7.75 12.45
C GLY A 342 43.24 9.00 12.70
N ASN A 343 43.78 9.65 11.67
CA ASN A 343 44.53 10.89 11.84
C ASN A 343 43.59 12.06 12.13
N ILE A 344 43.97 12.86 13.13
CA ILE A 344 43.24 14.08 13.52
C ILE A 344 43.89 15.28 12.83
N PHE A 345 43.08 16.05 12.10
CA PHE A 345 43.46 17.33 11.53
C PHE A 345 42.63 18.45 12.17
N ALA A 346 43.27 19.55 12.54
CA ALA A 346 42.62 20.77 12.99
C ALA A 346 43.39 21.99 12.44
N SER A 347 42.70 22.86 11.71
CA SER A 347 43.31 24.11 11.20
C SER A 347 43.43 25.20 12.27
N GLY A 348 42.82 25.00 13.44
CA GLY A 348 42.82 25.92 14.57
C GLY A 348 43.51 25.31 15.80
N ASN A 349 42.98 25.63 16.98
CA ASN A 349 43.54 25.16 18.26
C ASN A 349 43.13 23.71 18.57
N LEU A 350 44.08 22.91 19.07
CA LEU A 350 43.80 21.67 19.79
C LEU A 350 43.89 21.94 21.30
N THR A 351 42.74 21.98 21.98
CA THR A 351 42.67 22.13 23.43
C THR A 351 42.43 20.78 24.07
N ALA A 352 43.42 20.25 24.78
CA ALA A 352 43.35 18.95 25.46
C ALA A 352 43.96 19.05 26.86
N GLY A 353 43.46 18.25 27.80
CA GLY A 353 44.06 18.18 29.15
C GLY A 353 45.48 17.63 29.13
N THR A 354 45.80 16.71 28.21
CA THR A 354 47.14 16.18 28.00
C THR A 354 47.35 15.80 26.53
N ILE A 355 48.52 16.13 25.99
CA ILE A 355 48.95 15.67 24.67
C ILE A 355 50.12 14.71 24.88
N LYS A 356 49.89 13.42 24.61
CA LYS A 356 50.92 12.37 24.66
C LYS A 356 51.20 11.89 23.24
N SER A 357 52.42 12.12 22.76
CA SER A 357 52.91 11.57 21.50
C SER A 357 53.83 10.38 21.78
N ASN A 358 53.60 9.26 21.10
CA ASN A 358 54.55 8.13 21.09
C ASN A 358 55.72 8.36 20.12
N GLY A 359 55.65 9.43 19.31
CA GLY A 359 56.70 9.86 18.40
C GLY A 359 57.14 11.29 18.72
N THR A 360 57.29 12.11 17.69
CA THR A 360 57.77 13.48 17.81
C THR A 360 56.62 14.48 17.98
N ILE A 361 56.90 15.62 18.61
CA ILE A 361 56.09 16.84 18.53
C ILE A 361 56.91 17.83 17.70
N GLU A 362 56.44 18.14 16.49
CA GLU A 362 57.09 19.10 15.59
C GLU A 362 56.29 20.40 15.56
N SER A 363 57.00 21.52 15.67
CA SER A 363 56.41 22.86 15.53
C SER A 363 57.24 23.66 14.54
N ALA A 364 56.59 24.21 13.50
CA ALA A 364 57.21 25.16 12.59
C ALA A 364 57.46 26.53 13.25
N GLY A 365 56.82 26.78 14.40
CA GLY A 365 56.93 28.02 15.17
C GLY A 365 57.62 27.79 16.51
N ARG A 366 57.04 28.35 17.57
CA ARG A 366 57.55 28.23 18.94
C ARG A 366 56.69 27.27 19.74
N ILE A 367 57.35 26.42 20.54
CA ILE A 367 56.71 25.71 21.64
C ILE A 367 56.73 26.65 22.86
N LYS A 368 55.54 26.97 23.39
CA LYS A 368 55.39 27.73 24.64
C LYS A 368 54.86 26.81 25.72
N VAL A 369 55.56 26.73 26.84
CA VAL A 369 55.15 25.99 28.04
C VAL A 369 54.89 27.00 29.16
N GLY A 370 53.88 26.74 29.99
CA GLY A 370 53.49 27.65 31.07
C GLY A 370 54.37 27.55 32.33
N GLU A 371 54.95 26.38 32.58
CA GLU A 371 55.72 26.10 33.79
C GLU A 371 57.16 25.67 33.43
N TYR A 372 57.40 24.38 33.19
CA TYR A 372 58.72 23.85 32.86
C TYR A 372 58.67 22.84 31.71
N LEU A 373 59.75 22.77 30.89
CA LEU A 373 59.95 21.70 29.91
C LEU A 373 60.79 20.58 30.55
N HIS A 374 60.19 19.41 30.75
CA HIS A 374 60.91 18.24 31.27
C HIS A 374 61.46 17.38 30.12
N LEU A 375 62.79 17.30 30.02
CA LEU A 375 63.47 16.47 29.01
C LEU A 375 63.88 15.13 29.64
N ASN A 376 63.17 14.04 29.31
CA ASN A 376 63.50 12.72 29.86
C ASN A 376 64.79 12.12 29.28
N GLY A 377 65.22 12.55 28.10
CA GLY A 377 66.46 12.09 27.49
C GLY A 377 67.67 12.48 28.34
N GLN A 378 68.32 11.48 28.93
CA GLN A 378 69.60 11.65 29.62
C GLN A 378 70.75 11.53 28.62
N ALA A 379 71.70 12.44 28.74
CA ALA A 379 72.89 12.52 27.92
C ALA A 379 74.13 12.51 28.80
N THR A 380 75.16 11.76 28.37
CA THR A 380 76.46 11.75 29.04
C THR A 380 77.35 12.81 28.42
N LEU A 381 77.98 13.64 29.26
CA LEU A 381 78.95 14.64 28.82
C LEU A 381 80.02 14.02 27.91
N ASN A 382 80.37 14.72 26.82
CA ASN A 382 81.31 14.31 25.76
C ASN A 382 80.91 13.09 24.92
N ALA A 383 79.78 12.42 25.20
CA ALA A 383 79.28 11.35 24.34
C ALA A 383 78.80 11.88 22.98
N LYS A 384 78.84 11.02 21.96
CA LYS A 384 78.41 11.37 20.59
C LYS A 384 76.93 11.74 20.58
N CYS A 385 76.57 12.78 19.85
CA CYS A 385 75.19 13.23 19.66
C CYS A 385 74.96 13.68 18.21
N THR A 386 73.71 13.60 17.75
CA THR A 386 73.27 14.09 16.44
C THR A 386 71.75 14.31 16.45
N PRO A 387 71.24 15.31 15.73
CA PRO A 387 71.96 16.41 15.10
C PRO A 387 72.53 17.41 16.12
N ASN A 388 73.40 18.31 15.67
CA ASN A 388 73.78 19.49 16.46
C ASN A 388 72.53 20.33 16.77
N GLY A 389 72.48 20.96 17.95
CA GLY A 389 71.36 21.79 18.39
C GLY A 389 70.33 21.08 19.27
N LEU A 390 70.46 19.77 19.50
CA LEU A 390 69.66 19.08 20.51
C LEU A 390 69.96 19.62 21.91
N VAL A 391 68.90 19.80 22.71
CA VAL A 391 69.00 20.16 24.14
C VAL A 391 68.56 18.94 24.95
N GLY A 392 69.31 18.60 25.99
CA GLY A 392 69.05 17.47 26.87
C GLY A 392 69.50 17.77 28.30
N ARG A 393 69.55 16.74 29.14
CA ARG A 393 70.10 16.84 30.50
C ARG A 393 71.00 15.67 30.87
N ASP A 394 71.90 15.85 31.83
CA ASP A 394 72.60 14.73 32.48
C ASP A 394 71.71 14.03 33.53
N SER A 395 72.26 13.02 34.22
CA SER A 395 71.57 12.27 35.27
C SER A 395 71.19 13.13 36.47
N GLU A 396 71.95 14.20 36.73
CA GLU A 396 71.77 15.13 37.84
C GLU A 396 70.82 16.29 37.47
N GLY A 397 70.42 16.41 36.20
CA GLY A 397 69.48 17.41 35.71
C GLY A 397 70.11 18.68 35.15
N LYS A 398 71.42 18.74 34.93
CA LYS A 398 72.09 19.87 34.28
C LYS A 398 71.81 19.89 32.79
N VAL A 399 71.62 21.07 32.23
CA VAL A 399 71.34 21.26 30.80
C VAL A 399 72.59 20.98 29.96
N LEU A 400 72.43 20.12 28.96
CA LEU A 400 73.43 19.82 27.94
C LEU A 400 72.94 20.25 26.56
N SER A 401 73.88 20.62 25.68
CA SER A 401 73.60 20.91 24.28
C SER A 401 74.51 20.08 23.37
N CYS A 402 73.94 19.53 22.29
CA CYS A 402 74.70 18.83 21.28
C CYS A 402 75.41 19.83 20.37
N ALA A 403 76.74 19.88 20.43
CA ALA A 403 77.54 20.79 19.62
C ALA A 403 78.78 20.07 19.08
N SER A 404 79.05 20.26 17.79
CA SER A 404 80.15 19.58 17.07
C SER A 404 80.11 18.04 17.24
N GLY A 405 78.90 17.46 17.28
CA GLY A 405 78.67 16.02 17.38
C GLY A 405 78.90 15.41 18.77
N LYS A 406 79.07 16.23 19.82
CA LYS A 406 79.20 15.77 21.21
C LYS A 406 78.32 16.57 22.19
N TRP A 407 77.83 15.91 23.24
CA TRP A 407 77.13 16.58 24.33
C TRP A 407 78.09 17.43 25.13
N LYS A 408 77.78 18.72 25.27
CA LYS A 408 78.60 19.69 26.02
C LYS A 408 77.76 20.37 27.09
N ASN A 409 78.42 20.84 28.14
CA ASN A 409 77.81 21.73 29.12
C ASN A 409 77.33 23.01 28.45
N VAL A 410 76.18 23.51 28.87
CA VAL A 410 75.75 24.87 28.56
C VAL A 410 76.38 25.79 29.61
N SER A 411 77.63 26.17 29.40
CA SER A 411 78.39 27.01 30.34
C SER A 411 78.03 28.49 30.17
N ALA A 412 77.48 29.10 31.24
CA ALA A 412 77.30 30.55 31.34
C ALA A 412 78.59 31.32 31.72
N GLY A 413 79.71 30.61 31.87
CA GLY A 413 81.04 31.17 32.08
C GLY A 413 82.09 30.11 31.75
N ALA A 414 83.12 30.49 31.01
CA ALA A 414 84.03 29.58 30.30
C ALA A 414 85.08 28.88 31.19
N GLY A 415 84.79 28.69 32.48
CA GLY A 415 85.65 28.04 33.47
C GLY A 415 86.71 28.93 34.13
N LEU A 416 87.45 28.36 35.09
CA LEU A 416 88.61 28.97 35.76
C LEU A 416 89.84 28.10 35.54
N TYR A 417 91.03 28.69 35.35
CA TYR A 417 92.30 27.96 35.37
C TYR A 417 93.36 28.72 36.17
N SER A 418 94.39 28.03 36.65
CA SER A 418 95.50 28.67 37.35
C SER A 418 96.87 28.15 36.94
N VAL A 419 97.85 29.05 36.91
CA VAL A 419 99.25 28.75 36.52
C VAL A 419 100.22 29.28 37.57
N THR A 420 101.38 28.61 37.72
CA THR A 420 102.51 29.16 38.48
C THR A 420 103.56 29.77 37.56
N PHE A 421 104.23 30.81 38.04
CA PHE A 421 105.50 31.29 37.49
C PHE A 421 106.57 31.20 38.59
N GLN A 422 107.76 30.72 38.26
CA GLN A 422 108.91 30.76 39.17
C GLN A 422 109.86 31.88 38.77
N TYR A 423 110.24 32.69 39.75
CA TYR A 423 111.29 33.68 39.64
C TYR A 423 112.49 33.25 40.50
N ASN A 424 113.62 33.03 39.85
CA ASN A 424 114.87 32.69 40.48
C ASN A 424 115.85 33.88 40.38
N PRO A 425 116.07 34.65 41.46
CA PRO A 425 116.97 35.81 41.47
C PRO A 425 118.46 35.44 41.37
N ALA A 426 118.86 34.16 41.46
CA ALA A 426 120.27 33.75 41.46
C ALA A 426 120.91 33.64 40.06
N ALA A 427 120.11 33.69 38.99
CA ALA A 427 120.59 33.84 37.62
C ALA A 427 120.15 35.22 37.15
N GLY A 428 121.07 36.15 36.91
CA GLY A 428 120.80 37.54 36.51
C GLY A 428 120.17 37.72 35.12
N SER A 429 119.19 36.90 34.76
CA SER A 429 118.36 37.00 33.56
C SER A 429 116.88 36.92 33.95
N TYR A 430 116.07 37.84 33.43
CA TYR A 430 114.61 37.82 33.43
C TYR A 430 114.07 36.62 32.61
N GLY A 431 114.34 35.40 33.06
CA GLY A 431 113.80 34.18 32.48
C GLY A 431 112.61 33.73 33.32
N TYR A 432 111.39 34.12 32.94
CA TYR A 432 110.19 33.48 33.45
C TYR A 432 110.26 31.99 33.05
N ASN A 433 110.46 31.08 34.01
CA ASN A 433 110.29 29.66 33.76
C ASN A 433 108.86 29.40 33.26
N PRO A 434 108.64 28.45 32.33
CA PRO A 434 107.36 28.27 31.68
C PRO A 434 106.24 28.05 32.69
N ALA A 435 105.13 28.75 32.47
CA ALA A 435 103.98 28.74 33.36
C ALA A 435 103.51 27.29 33.62
N THR A 436 103.58 26.81 34.86
CA THR A 436 103.17 25.43 35.15
C THR A 436 101.67 25.42 35.45
N CYS A 437 100.90 24.61 34.73
CA CYS A 437 99.45 24.51 34.91
C CYS A 437 99.11 23.79 36.22
N ILE A 438 98.46 24.50 37.14
CA ILE A 438 98.11 23.98 38.48
C ILE A 438 96.70 23.42 38.45
N THR A 439 95.75 24.26 38.06
CA THR A 439 94.34 23.89 37.92
C THR A 439 93.95 24.11 36.48
N LYS A 440 93.63 23.02 35.79
CA LYS A 440 93.14 23.06 34.42
C LYS A 440 91.72 23.62 34.39
N ASN A 441 91.41 24.38 33.35
CA ASN A 441 90.04 24.76 33.04
C ASN A 441 89.20 23.49 32.84
N PRO A 442 88.09 23.31 33.58
CA PRO A 442 87.21 22.15 33.42
C PRO A 442 86.69 21.97 31.98
N ASP A 443 86.55 23.06 31.21
CA ASP A 443 85.97 23.05 29.87
C ASP A 443 86.99 22.66 28.78
N THR A 444 88.29 22.95 28.98
CA THR A 444 89.36 22.64 28.00
C THR A 444 90.28 21.52 28.44
N ASN A 445 90.23 21.14 29.73
CA ASN A 445 91.21 20.26 30.38
C ASN A 445 92.67 20.73 30.18
N ALA A 446 92.87 22.04 30.03
CA ALA A 446 94.13 22.73 29.85
C ALA A 446 94.14 24.06 30.63
N CYS A 447 95.31 24.71 30.77
CA CYS A 447 95.38 26.07 31.31
C CYS A 447 95.13 27.12 30.24
N SER A 448 93.94 27.06 29.66
CA SER A 448 93.49 28.00 28.62
C SER A 448 91.99 28.17 28.67
N CYS A 449 91.50 29.30 28.18
CA CYS A 449 90.08 29.48 27.93
C CYS A 449 89.62 28.70 26.70
N PRO A 450 88.36 28.23 26.68
CA PRO A 450 87.76 27.66 25.48
C PRO A 450 87.69 28.71 24.36
N SER A 451 87.67 28.23 23.12
CA SER A 451 87.65 29.08 21.93
C SER A 451 86.52 30.11 22.01
N GLY A 452 86.88 31.40 21.92
CA GLY A 452 85.94 32.52 21.99
C GLY A 452 85.82 33.19 23.36
N ALA A 453 86.41 32.62 24.41
CA ALA A 453 86.46 33.22 25.74
C ALA A 453 87.84 33.85 26.03
N ASN A 454 87.83 34.98 26.73
CA ASN A 454 89.04 35.70 27.13
C ASN A 454 89.45 35.31 28.56
N ALA A 455 90.76 35.22 28.81
CA ALA A 455 91.29 35.02 30.16
C ALA A 455 91.35 36.35 30.91
N VAL A 456 90.58 36.46 31.99
CA VAL A 456 90.59 37.59 32.92
C VAL A 456 91.32 37.17 34.18
N GLU A 457 92.43 37.86 34.50
CA GLU A 457 93.15 37.63 35.75
C GLU A 457 92.29 38.07 36.94
N LEU A 458 92.07 37.17 37.91
CA LEU A 458 91.27 37.45 39.11
C LEU A 458 92.14 37.81 40.32
N MET A 459 93.28 37.14 40.51
CA MET A 459 94.12 37.32 41.68
C MET A 459 95.55 36.79 41.48
N PRO A 460 96.59 37.63 41.61
CA PRO A 460 97.97 37.20 41.79
C PRO A 460 98.26 36.89 43.27
N SER A 461 98.90 35.77 43.57
CA SER A 461 99.51 35.53 44.89
C SER A 461 101.00 35.22 44.75
N PHE A 462 101.80 35.63 45.72
CA PHE A 462 103.24 35.37 45.75
C PHE A 462 103.63 34.60 47.02
N THR A 463 104.57 33.68 46.88
CA THR A 463 105.17 32.97 48.01
C THR A 463 106.68 32.93 47.82
N THR A 464 107.40 33.40 48.83
CA THR A 464 108.86 33.42 48.85
C THR A 464 109.37 32.28 49.72
N TYR A 465 110.27 31.47 49.19
CA TYR A 465 110.94 30.41 49.95
C TYR A 465 112.45 30.65 49.93
N SER A 466 113.08 30.67 51.10
CA SER A 466 114.53 30.87 51.24
C SER A 466 115.16 29.61 51.82
N TYR A 467 116.25 29.11 51.21
CA TYR A 467 117.04 27.99 51.71
C TYR A 467 118.53 28.33 51.69
N GLU A 468 119.28 27.84 52.68
CA GLU A 468 120.72 28.08 52.80
C GLU A 468 121.51 26.85 52.34
N SER A 469 122.52 27.05 51.49
CA SER A 469 123.45 26.00 51.08
C SER A 469 124.77 26.18 51.84
N GLY A 470 125.09 25.25 52.75
CA GLY A 470 126.33 25.25 53.52
C GLY A 470 127.43 24.44 52.85
N GLY A 471 128.52 25.08 52.41
CA GLY A 471 129.71 24.36 51.94
C GLY A 471 130.87 25.28 51.53
N GLY A 472 131.86 25.44 52.42
CA GLY A 472 133.15 26.08 52.07
C GLY A 472 134.12 26.16 53.26
N SER A 473 135.26 25.49 53.13
CA SER A 473 136.30 25.18 54.14
C SER A 473 136.87 26.33 54.99
N PRO A 474 137.38 26.05 56.22
CA PRO A 474 137.77 27.06 57.19
C PRO A 474 139.12 27.70 56.83
N GLY A 475 139.08 28.97 56.44
CA GLY A 475 140.29 29.76 56.23
C GLY A 475 140.02 31.23 55.96
N HIS A 476 138.89 31.58 55.33
CA HIS A 476 138.48 32.95 55.07
C HIS A 476 136.97 33.11 55.35
N GLY A 477 136.60 34.10 56.16
CA GLY A 477 135.24 34.30 56.66
C GLY A 477 134.23 34.71 55.59
N ALA A 478 133.66 33.72 54.89
CA ALA A 478 132.44 33.88 54.11
C ALA A 478 131.30 33.08 54.79
N GLY A 479 130.25 33.77 55.25
CA GLY A 479 129.05 33.15 55.81
C GLY A 479 128.18 32.46 54.75
N PRO A 480 127.16 31.69 55.17
CA PRO A 480 126.29 30.95 54.27
C PRO A 480 125.58 31.85 53.24
N THR A 481 125.48 31.38 51.99
CA THR A 481 124.67 32.02 50.95
C THR A 481 123.23 31.55 51.04
N THR A 482 122.31 32.48 51.30
CA THR A 482 120.87 32.25 51.23
C THR A 482 120.37 32.34 49.79
N HIS A 483 119.71 31.30 49.29
CA HIS A 483 119.00 31.32 48.00
C HIS A 483 117.51 31.57 48.24
N THR A 484 116.98 32.62 47.63
CA THR A 484 115.55 32.98 47.69
C THR A 484 114.88 32.61 46.36
N VAL A 485 113.77 31.89 46.37
CA VAL A 485 112.96 31.59 45.17
C VAL A 485 111.54 32.14 45.37
N ASN A 486 111.04 32.89 44.40
CA ASN A 486 109.67 33.40 44.40
C ASN A 486 108.79 32.55 43.48
N LYS A 487 107.63 32.11 43.97
CA LYS A 487 106.57 31.51 43.15
C LYS A 487 105.38 32.46 43.07
N TYR A 488 104.92 32.75 41.86
CA TYR A 488 103.69 33.50 41.58
C TYR A 488 102.60 32.52 41.19
N TYR A 489 101.40 32.68 41.72
CA TYR A 489 100.20 31.94 41.32
C TYR A 489 99.23 32.92 40.69
N MET A 490 98.77 32.62 39.48
CA MET A 490 97.75 33.41 38.78
C MET A 490 96.50 32.59 38.60
N LEU A 491 95.35 33.11 39.05
CA LEU A 491 94.02 32.56 38.77
C LEU A 491 93.36 33.36 37.65
N TYR A 492 92.91 32.69 36.61
CA TYR A 492 92.21 33.26 35.47
C TYR A 492 90.76 32.77 35.39
N GLN A 493 89.83 33.69 35.18
CA GLN A 493 88.45 33.41 34.78
C GLN A 493 88.30 33.57 33.28
N CYS A 494 87.75 32.56 32.64
CA CYS A 494 87.39 32.63 31.25
C CYS A 494 85.98 33.22 31.13
N ARG A 495 85.86 34.28 30.34
CA ARG A 495 84.60 34.98 30.07
C ARG A 495 84.31 35.04 28.59
#